data_AF-A0A2T5CC87-F1
#
_entry.id   AF-A0A2T5CC87-F1
#
_cell.length_a   1.000
_cell.length_b   1.000
_cell.length_c   1.000
_cell.angle_alpha   90.00
_cell.angle_beta   90.00
_cell.angle_gamma   90.00
#
_symmetry.space_group_name_H-M   'P 1'
#
loop_
_entity.id
_entity.type
_entity.pdbx_description
1 polymer ?
#
loop_
_entity_poly.entity_id
_entity_poly.type
_entity_poly.pdbx_seq_one_letter_code
_entity_poly.pdbx_strand_id
1 'polypeptide(L)'
;MPKRIVLGLLVFVIAVGSALWLTSRAVTPQEASWDDVLAQAERGGYGVVTTDELWELYQTDPDLLLVDTRQEWEFAPGHMEGAVVFPMEPTWWARWSKKDDLRAVLGEDKERTVVFY
;
A
#
# COMPACT_ATOMS: atom_id res chain seq x y z
N MET A 1 7.27 -41.58 26.47
CA MET A 1 6.43 -40.36 26.63
C MET A 1 4.99 -40.79 26.90
N PRO A 2 4.27 -40.21 27.88
CA PRO A 2 2.91 -40.65 28.18
C PRO A 2 1.98 -40.34 27.01
N LYS A 3 1.12 -41.30 26.64
CA LYS A 3 0.20 -41.23 25.48
C LYS A 3 -0.66 -39.95 25.46
N ARG A 4 -0.96 -39.40 26.64
CA ARG A 4 -1.68 -38.13 26.83
C ARG A 4 -0.93 -36.91 26.32
N ILE A 5 0.41 -36.87 26.47
CA ILE A 5 1.24 -35.77 25.96
C ILE A 5 1.33 -35.82 24.44
N VAL A 6 1.46 -37.02 23.87
CA VAL A 6 1.45 -37.21 22.40
C VAL A 6 0.12 -36.76 21.81
N LEU A 7 -1.00 -37.14 22.44
CA LEU A 7 -2.34 -36.73 21.99
C LEU A 7 -2.55 -35.21 22.09
N GLY A 8 -2.10 -34.57 23.18
CA GLY A 8 -2.18 -33.12 23.33
C GLY A 8 -1.37 -32.35 22.28
N LEU A 9 -0.15 -32.81 21.97
CA LEU A 9 0.67 -32.22 20.92
C LEU A 9 0.03 -32.36 19.53
N LEU A 10 -0.58 -33.53 19.25
CA LEU A 10 -1.27 -33.75 17.98
C LEU A 10 -2.45 -32.79 17.78
N VAL A 11 -3.28 -32.62 18.82
CA VAL A 11 -4.42 -31.68 18.79
C VAL A 11 -3.94 -30.25 18.61
N PHE A 12 -2.85 -29.85 19.28
CA PHE A 12 -2.27 -28.52 19.13
C PHE A 12 -1.78 -28.26 17.71
N VAL A 13 -1.05 -29.21 17.10
CA VAL A 13 -0.58 -29.09 15.71
C VAL A 13 -1.75 -28.99 14.73
N ILE A 14 -2.81 -29.78 14.91
CA ILE A 14 -4.00 -29.72 14.08
C ILE A 14 -4.71 -28.38 14.24
N ALA A 15 -4.86 -27.88 15.47
CA ALA A 15 -5.52 -26.60 15.73
C ALA A 15 -4.74 -25.42 15.11
N VAL A 16 -3.41 -25.39 15.29
CA VAL A 16 -2.54 -24.36 14.70
C VAL A 16 -2.53 -24.47 13.18
N GLY A 17 -2.37 -25.68 12.62
CA GLY A 17 -2.40 -25.89 11.17
C GLY A 17 -3.73 -25.48 10.55
N SER A 18 -4.85 -25.76 11.22
CA SER A 18 -6.20 -25.36 10.79
C SER A 18 -6.39 -23.85 10.86
N ALA A 19 -5.93 -23.21 11.94
CA ALA A 19 -5.97 -21.76 12.08
C ALA A 19 -5.14 -21.08 10.98
N LEU A 20 -3.91 -21.53 10.76
CA LEU A 20 -3.04 -21.03 9.70
C LEU A 20 -3.70 -21.18 8.33
N TRP A 21 -4.24 -22.36 8.01
CA TRP A 21 -4.95 -22.61 6.76
C TRP A 21 -6.15 -21.69 6.53
N LEU A 22 -6.93 -21.40 7.58
CA LEU A 22 -8.06 -20.49 7.50
C LEU A 22 -7.62 -19.03 7.29
N THR A 23 -6.53 -18.61 7.95
CA THR A 23 -5.99 -17.25 7.84
C THR A 23 -5.17 -17.00 6.58
N SER A 24 -4.60 -18.05 5.97
CA SER A 24 -3.75 -17.96 4.78
C SER A 24 -4.51 -18.14 3.48
N ARG A 25 -5.85 -18.22 3.51
CA ARG A 25 -6.64 -18.28 2.29
C ARG A 25 -6.45 -16.98 1.53
N ALA A 26 -6.16 -17.10 0.22
CA ALA A 26 -6.12 -15.95 -0.66
C ALA A 26 -7.42 -15.15 -0.50
N VAL A 27 -7.30 -13.90 -0.09
CA VAL A 27 -8.43 -12.97 -0.09
C VAL A 27 -8.72 -12.73 -1.57
N THR A 28 -9.88 -13.20 -2.04
CA THR A 28 -10.32 -12.90 -3.40
C THR A 28 -10.35 -11.37 -3.53
N PRO A 29 -9.62 -10.77 -4.48
CA PRO A 29 -9.72 -9.34 -4.72
C PRO A 29 -11.19 -8.99 -4.96
N GLN A 30 -11.73 -8.10 -4.14
CA GLN A 30 -13.07 -7.58 -4.38
C GLN A 30 -13.00 -6.72 -5.64
N GLU A 31 -13.88 -6.95 -6.61
CA GLU A 31 -14.03 -6.04 -7.74
C GLU A 31 -14.56 -4.72 -7.20
N ALA A 32 -13.72 -3.67 -7.23
CA ALA A 32 -14.10 -2.32 -6.85
C ALA A 32 -14.74 -1.63 -8.06
N SER A 33 -15.91 -1.04 -7.85
CA SER A 33 -16.51 -0.15 -8.84
C SER A 33 -15.81 1.20 -8.84
N TRP A 34 -16.06 2.02 -9.87
CA TRP A 34 -15.56 3.39 -9.90
C TRP A 34 -16.11 4.24 -8.74
N ASP A 35 -17.37 4.03 -8.38
CA ASP A 35 -18.01 4.71 -7.24
C ASP A 35 -17.33 4.35 -5.92
N ASP A 36 -16.86 3.11 -5.77
CA ASP A 36 -16.11 2.68 -4.58
C ASP A 36 -14.76 3.42 -4.46
N VAL A 37 -14.07 3.63 -5.60
CA VAL A 37 -12.80 4.37 -5.66
C VAL A 37 -13.03 5.83 -5.27
N LEU A 38 -14.06 6.47 -5.82
CA LEU A 38 -14.41 7.86 -5.47
C LEU A 38 -14.78 7.99 -3.98
N ALA A 39 -15.60 7.07 -3.45
CA ALA A 39 -15.96 7.07 -2.03
C ALA A 39 -14.76 6.81 -1.11
N GLN A 40 -13.80 5.99 -1.53
CA GLN A 40 -12.56 5.79 -0.80
C GLN A 40 -11.72 7.08 -0.78
N ALA A 41 -11.57 7.73 -1.93
CA ALA A 41 -10.80 8.95 -2.08
C ALA A 41 -11.39 10.09 -1.22
N GLU A 42 -12.71 10.25 -1.24
CA GLU A 42 -13.43 11.21 -0.39
C GLU A 42 -13.18 10.94 1.11
N ARG A 43 -13.30 9.68 1.55
CA ARG A 43 -12.99 9.30 2.95
C ARG A 43 -11.52 9.53 3.32
N GLY A 44 -10.62 9.38 2.37
CA GLY A 44 -9.18 9.57 2.54
C GLY A 44 -8.73 11.02 2.44
N GLY A 45 -9.60 11.93 1.95
CA GLY A 45 -9.26 13.33 1.75
C GLY A 45 -8.30 13.58 0.58
N TYR A 46 -8.33 12.73 -0.44
CA TYR A 46 -7.53 12.89 -1.66
C TYR A 46 -8.41 12.83 -2.92
N GLY A 47 -7.90 13.38 -4.02
CA GLY A 47 -8.55 13.31 -5.33
C GLY A 47 -8.14 12.06 -6.11
N VAL A 48 -8.98 11.65 -7.06
CA VAL A 48 -8.64 10.62 -8.04
C VAL A 48 -8.31 11.32 -9.36
N VAL A 49 -7.20 10.92 -9.97
CA VAL A 49 -6.77 11.45 -11.27
C VAL A 49 -6.74 10.30 -12.28
N THR A 50 -7.23 10.55 -13.49
CA THR A 50 -7.14 9.61 -14.61
C THR A 50 -5.76 9.65 -15.25
N THR A 51 -5.44 8.66 -16.07
CA THR A 51 -4.17 8.63 -16.80
C THR A 51 -3.97 9.85 -17.70
N ASP A 52 -5.03 10.30 -18.37
CA ASP A 52 -4.96 11.45 -19.28
C ASP A 52 -4.73 12.76 -18.52
N GLU A 53 -5.43 12.96 -17.40
CA GLU A 53 -5.23 14.12 -16.52
C GLU A 53 -3.83 14.11 -15.90
N LEU A 54 -3.32 12.94 -15.49
CA LEU A 54 -1.97 12.81 -14.96
C LEU A 54 -0.91 13.14 -16.03
N TRP A 55 -1.14 12.70 -17.27
CA TRP A 55 -0.26 13.03 -18.38
C TRP A 55 -0.27 14.52 -18.73
N GLU A 56 -1.42 15.18 -18.61
CA GLU A 56 -1.51 16.64 -18.77
C GLU A 56 -0.77 17.37 -17.64
N LEU A 57 -0.99 16.99 -16.37
CA LEU A 57 -0.27 17.54 -15.22
C LEU A 57 1.23 17.36 -15.38
N TYR A 58 1.67 16.16 -15.77
CA TYR A 58 3.09 15.84 -15.96
C TYR A 58 3.78 16.72 -17.00
N GLN A 59 3.05 17.21 -18.00
CA GLN A 59 3.61 18.10 -19.03
C GLN A 59 3.51 19.58 -18.68
N THR A 60 2.59 19.96 -17.79
CA THR A 60 2.20 21.36 -17.57
C THR A 60 2.64 21.92 -16.21
N ASP A 61 2.74 21.06 -15.19
CA ASP A 61 3.15 21.42 -13.84
C ASP A 61 4.60 20.99 -13.59
N PRO A 62 5.58 21.92 -13.69
CA PRO A 62 6.99 21.60 -13.45
C PRO A 62 7.30 21.29 -11.98
N ASP A 63 6.39 21.64 -11.06
CA ASP A 63 6.54 21.42 -9.62
C ASP A 63 5.82 20.15 -9.15
N LEU A 64 5.19 19.39 -10.06
CA LEU A 64 4.50 18.13 -9.75
C LEU A 64 5.43 17.14 -9.04
N LEU A 65 5.02 16.67 -7.86
CA LEU A 65 5.68 15.56 -7.17
C LEU A 65 4.98 14.24 -7.48
N LEU A 66 5.67 13.36 -8.20
CA LEU A 66 5.25 11.97 -8.40
C LEU A 66 5.85 11.07 -7.32
N VAL A 67 5.02 10.34 -6.58
CA VAL A 67 5.44 9.41 -5.53
C VAL A 67 5.00 7.98 -5.89
N ASP A 68 5.97 7.13 -6.20
CA ASP A 68 5.75 5.71 -6.48
C ASP A 68 5.72 4.93 -5.17
N THR A 69 4.61 4.25 -4.88
CA THR A 69 4.42 3.54 -3.60
C THR A 69 4.85 2.08 -3.63
N ARG A 70 5.36 1.60 -4.78
CA ARG A 70 5.83 0.23 -4.97
C ARG A 70 7.15 -0.02 -4.23
N GLN A 71 7.57 -1.29 -4.22
CA GLN A 71 8.86 -1.67 -3.65
C GLN A 71 10.02 -1.16 -4.53
N GLU A 72 11.18 -0.90 -3.94
CA GLU A 72 12.36 -0.36 -4.66
C GLU A 72 12.78 -1.21 -5.87
N TRP A 73 12.66 -2.53 -5.76
CA TRP A 73 13.00 -3.45 -6.83
C TRP A 73 11.99 -3.43 -8.00
N GLU A 74 10.75 -2.97 -7.78
CA GLU A 74 9.74 -2.76 -8.82
C GLU A 74 9.91 -1.40 -9.51
N PHE A 75 10.45 -0.42 -8.78
CA PHE A 75 10.76 0.91 -9.29
C PHE A 75 11.98 0.90 -10.23
N ALA A 76 13.03 0.14 -9.88
CA ALA A 76 14.28 0.06 -10.62
C ALA A 76 14.16 -0.27 -12.14
N PRO A 77 13.36 -1.27 -12.58
CA PRO A 77 13.26 -1.60 -14.00
C PRO A 77 12.46 -0.59 -14.84
N GLY A 78 11.67 0.29 -14.21
CA GLY A 78 10.88 1.30 -14.91
C GLY A 78 9.91 2.05 -13.99
N HIS A 79 9.94 3.37 -14.10
CA HIS A 79 9.09 4.33 -13.38
C HIS A 79 8.93 5.61 -14.21
N MET A 80 8.01 6.49 -13.81
CA MET A 80 7.88 7.81 -14.43
C MET A 80 9.12 8.66 -14.09
N GLU A 81 9.70 9.30 -15.10
CA GLU A 81 10.89 10.14 -14.89
C GLU A 81 10.60 11.26 -13.88
N GLY A 82 11.55 11.50 -12.97
CA GLY A 82 11.37 12.46 -11.87
C GLY A 82 10.58 11.95 -10.66
N ALA A 83 9.98 10.75 -10.72
CA ALA A 83 9.29 10.17 -9.57
C ALA A 83 10.26 9.79 -8.43
N VAL A 84 9.77 9.91 -7.20
CA VAL A 84 10.44 9.42 -5.99
C VAL A 84 9.77 8.14 -5.51
N VAL A 85 10.55 7.14 -5.11
CA VAL A 85 10.03 5.89 -4.55
C VAL A 85 9.84 6.01 -3.04
N PHE A 86 8.66 5.61 -2.55
CA PHE A 86 8.33 5.57 -1.14
C PHE A 86 7.49 4.32 -0.81
N PRO A 87 8.15 3.18 -0.55
CA PRO A 87 7.45 1.94 -0.24
C PRO A 87 6.68 2.05 1.08
N MET A 88 5.40 1.71 1.05
CA MET A 88 4.50 1.77 2.22
C MET A 88 3.73 0.46 2.39
N GLU A 89 3.99 -0.24 3.49
CA GLU A 89 3.20 -1.40 3.87
C GLU A 89 1.84 -0.94 4.44
N PRO A 90 0.73 -1.63 4.12
CA PRO A 90 -0.61 -1.26 4.57
C PRO A 90 -0.86 -1.65 6.04
N THR A 91 0.10 -1.40 6.92
CA THR A 91 0.03 -1.69 8.35
C THR A 91 -0.07 -0.39 9.15
N TRP A 92 -0.73 -0.45 10.30
CA TRP A 92 -0.77 0.69 11.22
C TRP A 92 0.63 1.05 11.72
N TRP A 93 1.52 0.04 11.82
CA TRP A 93 2.84 0.24 12.38
C TRP A 93 3.77 0.97 11.41
N ALA A 94 3.75 0.57 10.13
CA ALA A 94 4.46 1.26 9.06
C ALA A 94 4.00 2.71 8.92
N ARG A 95 2.69 2.98 8.98
CA ARG A 95 2.15 4.35 8.95
C ARG A 95 2.69 5.24 10.07
N TRP A 96 2.84 4.69 11.27
CA TRP A 96 3.39 5.45 12.39
C TRP A 96 4.91 5.63 12.24
N SER A 97 5.64 4.56 11.93
CA SER A 97 7.11 4.60 11.90
C SER A 97 7.67 5.41 10.73
N LYS A 98 7.00 5.42 9.57
CA LYS A 98 7.46 6.08 8.33
C LYS A 98 6.94 7.52 8.19
N LYS A 99 6.25 8.06 9.20
CA LYS A 99 5.61 9.38 9.12
C LYS A 99 6.62 10.50 8.83
N ASP A 100 7.76 10.46 9.51
CA ASP A 100 8.79 11.50 9.37
C ASP A 100 9.53 11.37 8.03
N ASP A 101 9.76 10.14 7.56
CA ASP A 101 10.33 9.88 6.24
C ASP A 101 9.40 10.38 5.12
N LEU A 102 8.09 10.11 5.24
CA LEU A 102 7.10 10.64 4.30
C LEU A 102 7.12 12.17 4.31
N ARG A 103 7.21 12.79 5.48
CA ARG A 103 7.30 14.25 5.59
C ARG A 103 8.55 14.81 4.89
N ALA A 104 9.68 14.12 4.98
CA ALA A 104 10.90 14.52 4.27
C ALA A 104 10.73 14.42 2.75
N VAL A 105 10.07 13.38 2.25
CA VAL A 105 9.74 13.22 0.83
C VAL A 105 8.79 14.32 0.34
N LEU A 106 7.74 14.59 1.11
CA LEU A 106 6.73 15.61 0.78
C LEU A 106 7.25 17.05 0.89
N GLY A 107 8.32 17.29 1.64
CA GLY A 107 8.89 18.62 1.84
C GLY A 107 7.99 19.56 2.64
N GLU A 108 8.33 20.85 2.59
CA GLU A 108 7.63 21.89 3.37
C GLU A 108 6.51 22.58 2.60
N ASP A 109 6.56 22.54 1.26
CA ASP A 109 5.54 23.13 0.41
C ASP A 109 4.25 22.31 0.47
N LYS A 110 3.18 22.94 0.96
CA LYS A 110 1.86 22.34 1.13
C LYS A 110 0.91 22.63 -0.02
N GLU A 111 1.28 23.54 -0.91
CA GLU A 111 0.46 23.93 -2.07
C GLU A 111 0.86 23.14 -3.32
N ARG A 112 2.02 22.46 -3.28
CA ARG A 112 2.49 21.59 -4.34
C ARG A 112 1.53 20.44 -4.63
N THR A 113 1.24 20.22 -5.90
CA THR A 113 0.53 19.04 -6.39
C THR A 113 1.36 17.78 -6.13
N VAL A 114 0.77 16.78 -5.46
CA VAL A 114 1.39 15.47 -5.23
C VAL A 114 0.49 14.38 -5.76
N VAL A 115 1.04 13.50 -6.60
CA VAL A 115 0.32 12.33 -7.11
C VAL A 115 1.03 11.06 -6.64
N PHE A 116 0.31 10.24 -5.89
CA PHE A 116 0.73 8.90 -5.53
C PHE A 116 0.25 7.90 -6.58
N TYR A 117 1.11 6.96 -6.95
CA TYR A 117 0.77 5.90 -7.90
C TYR A 117 1.40 4.55 -7.53
#